data_AF-A0A4Q6BUC9-F1
#
_entry.id   AF-A0A4Q6BUC9-F1
#
_cell.length_a   1.000
_cell.length_b   1.000
_cell.length_c   1.000
_cell.angle_alpha   90.00
_cell.angle_beta   90.00
_cell.angle_gamma   90.00
#
_symmetry.space_group_name_H-M   'P 1'
#
loop_
_entity.id
_entity.type
_entity.pdbx_description
1 polymer ?
#
loop_
_entity_poly.entity_id
_entity_poly.type
_entity_poly.pdbx_seq_one_letter_code
_entity_poly.pdbx_strand_id
1 'polypeptide(L)'
;MRPKHLTRRQALQALAVAVGIPLLESFTPFHLLSSKSALGANTRKRFIGAFFGSGTYMPNNQNGDWTFGGGSLSVLENAGLRGNSLVLRGLQAIDNYDHHWSGTAGFLSCREIRPIVAGMGFEERGVGLQCGKTFDQFVADARNTSLRSISVAWEDQNYHDSGQARTVGMDYVNRLSWRTNTTPNGNVTDPMNAFSSLFAHSVDNGAVELQAKIKKKLSVLDGYKQQYGSFTKILSAADQKALAESLDSFREVERSLTSQLSVDTSCSMSYPSISGSLYDQTFKLYNRVIVRAMQCNTIASATIMLHN
;
A
#
# COMPACT_ATOMS: atom_id res chain seq x y z
N MET A 1 -17.52 50.90 -20.16
CA MET A 1 -16.64 49.97 -19.41
C MET A 1 -15.20 50.28 -19.77
N ARG A 2 -14.32 50.59 -18.81
CA ARG A 2 -12.90 50.87 -19.10
C ARG A 2 -12.17 49.56 -19.39
N PRO A 3 -11.29 49.49 -20.42
CA PRO A 3 -10.51 48.30 -20.69
C PRO A 3 -9.52 48.05 -19.54
N LYS A 4 -9.49 46.82 -19.01
CA LYS A 4 -8.50 46.40 -18.02
C LYS A 4 -7.17 46.18 -18.73
N HIS A 5 -6.19 47.03 -18.48
CA HIS A 5 -4.83 46.84 -18.98
C HIS A 5 -4.13 45.74 -18.17
N LEU A 6 -3.62 44.73 -18.88
CA LEU A 6 -2.73 43.74 -18.29
C LEU A 6 -1.44 44.44 -17.85
N THR A 7 -1.03 44.19 -16.61
CA THR A 7 0.23 44.75 -16.10
C THR A 7 1.42 44.03 -16.75
N ARG A 8 2.54 44.75 -16.94
CA ARG A 8 3.79 44.18 -17.46
C ARG A 8 4.22 42.90 -16.73
N ARG A 9 3.91 42.80 -15.43
CA ARG A 9 4.14 41.61 -14.60
C ARG A 9 3.28 40.40 -15.02
N GLN A 10 2.01 40.62 -15.31
CA GLN A 10 1.10 39.56 -15.80
C GLN A 10 1.48 39.10 -17.20
N ALA A 11 1.92 40.03 -18.06
CA ALA A 11 2.42 39.69 -19.40
C ALA A 11 3.70 38.83 -19.33
N LEU A 12 4.64 39.17 -18.43
CA LEU A 12 5.87 38.41 -18.24
C LEU A 12 5.65 37.05 -17.56
N GLN A 13 4.68 36.94 -16.65
CA GLN A 13 4.28 35.66 -16.06
C GLN A 13 3.63 34.72 -17.09
N ALA A 14 2.83 35.26 -18.01
CA ALA A 14 2.27 34.48 -19.11
C ALA A 14 3.34 34.02 -20.11
N LEU A 15 4.38 34.83 -20.35
CA LEU A 15 5.51 34.47 -21.22
C LEU A 15 6.40 33.38 -20.60
N ALA A 16 6.56 33.34 -19.27
CA ALA A 16 7.28 32.28 -18.57
C ALA A 16 6.60 30.90 -18.64
N VAL A 17 5.29 30.86 -18.90
CA VAL A 17 4.54 29.62 -19.15
C VAL A 17 4.68 29.15 -20.61
N ALA A 18 4.94 30.08 -21.55
CA ALA A 18 5.07 29.77 -22.97
C ALA A 18 6.48 29.34 -23.40
N VAL A 19 7.52 29.74 -22.66
CA VAL A 19 8.90 29.32 -22.88
C VAL A 19 9.24 28.29 -21.82
N GLY A 20 9.37 27.02 -22.23
CA GLY A 20 9.58 25.86 -21.36
C GLY A 20 10.89 25.92 -20.55
N ILE A 21 10.91 26.76 -19.52
CA ILE A 21 11.90 26.72 -18.45
C ILE A 21 11.45 25.57 -17.53
N PRO A 22 12.33 24.60 -17.22
CA PRO A 22 12.05 23.61 -16.19
C PRO A 22 11.77 24.36 -14.90
N LEU A 23 10.56 24.21 -14.34
CA LEU A 23 10.23 24.76 -13.04
C LEU A 23 11.20 24.19 -12.01
N LEU A 24 12.15 25.01 -11.54
CA LEU A 24 13.00 24.67 -10.41
C LEU A 24 12.10 24.36 -9.21
N GLU A 25 12.29 23.19 -8.59
CA GLU A 25 11.51 22.70 -7.44
C GLU A 25 11.49 23.69 -6.26
N SER A 26 12.49 24.59 -6.20
CA SER A 26 12.69 25.60 -5.15
C SER A 26 11.61 26.71 -5.09
N PHE A 27 10.77 26.83 -6.12
CA PHE A 27 9.75 27.88 -6.20
C PHE A 27 8.32 27.37 -6.30
N THR A 28 8.05 26.10 -5.97
CA THR A 28 6.67 25.63 -5.84
C THR A 28 6.09 26.12 -4.50
N PRO A 29 5.11 27.05 -4.48
CA PRO A 29 4.45 27.40 -3.24
C PRO A 29 3.58 26.21 -2.86
N PHE A 30 3.98 25.48 -1.81
CA PHE A 30 3.28 24.32 -1.25
C PHE A 30 1.79 24.59 -0.93
N HIS A 31 1.37 25.86 -0.91
CA HIS A 31 0.02 26.30 -0.59
C HIS A 31 -0.94 26.38 -1.80
N LEU A 32 -0.45 26.30 -3.04
CA LEU A 32 -1.31 26.33 -4.25
C LEU A 32 -1.80 24.94 -4.71
N LEU A 33 -1.32 23.86 -4.10
CA LEU A 33 -1.88 22.51 -4.29
C LEU A 33 -3.18 22.27 -3.51
N SER A 34 -3.67 23.27 -2.76
CA SER A 34 -4.90 23.16 -1.98
C SER A 34 -6.12 23.86 -2.62
N SER A 35 -6.05 24.28 -3.88
CA SER A 35 -7.21 24.76 -4.62
C SER A 35 -8.00 23.59 -5.22
N LYS A 36 -9.15 23.30 -4.62
CA LYS A 36 -10.24 22.48 -5.16
C LYS A 36 -10.39 22.67 -6.68
N SER A 37 -9.99 21.66 -7.46
CA SER A 37 -10.55 21.46 -8.79
C SER A 37 -11.81 20.61 -8.67
N ALA A 38 -12.95 21.30 -8.53
CA ALA A 38 -14.24 20.76 -8.92
C ALA A 38 -14.35 20.93 -10.44
N LEU A 39 -13.84 19.96 -11.21
CA LEU A 39 -14.06 19.83 -12.66
C LEU A 39 -13.76 18.38 -13.07
N GLY A 40 -14.81 17.68 -13.50
CA GLY A 40 -14.78 16.31 -14.01
C GLY A 40 -15.02 15.27 -12.92
N ALA A 41 -15.97 14.36 -13.16
CA ALA A 41 -16.00 13.06 -12.50
C ALA A 41 -14.70 12.32 -12.85
N ASN A 42 -13.62 12.69 -12.16
CA ASN A 42 -12.31 12.12 -12.37
C ASN A 42 -12.44 10.69 -11.86
N THR A 43 -12.51 9.72 -12.79
CA THR A 43 -12.48 8.30 -12.44
C THR A 43 -11.26 8.12 -11.57
N ARG A 44 -11.50 8.02 -10.25
CA ARG A 44 -10.43 8.09 -9.27
C ARG A 44 -9.60 6.84 -9.48
N LYS A 45 -8.50 6.91 -10.25
CA LYS A 45 -7.72 5.72 -10.62
C LYS A 45 -7.29 5.00 -9.35
N ARG A 46 -7.54 3.70 -9.24
CA ARG A 46 -7.18 2.86 -8.10
C ARG A 46 -6.18 1.81 -8.53
N PHE A 47 -5.43 1.29 -7.56
CA PHE A 47 -4.49 0.22 -7.81
C PHE A 47 -4.79 -0.96 -6.89
N ILE A 48 -4.92 -2.15 -7.47
CA ILE A 48 -4.93 -3.41 -6.72
C ILE A 48 -3.78 -4.26 -7.28
N GLY A 49 -2.82 -4.60 -6.43
CA GLY A 49 -1.83 -5.64 -6.73
C GLY A 49 -2.35 -6.99 -6.23
N ALA A 50 -2.36 -8.01 -7.08
CA ALA A 50 -2.74 -9.36 -6.68
C ALA A 50 -1.60 -10.33 -7.00
N PHE A 51 -1.13 -11.05 -5.99
CA PHE A 51 -0.03 -12.00 -6.09
C PHE A 51 -0.53 -13.44 -5.96
N PHE A 52 0.03 -14.31 -6.79
CA PHE A 52 -0.27 -15.73 -6.89
C PHE A 52 1.06 -16.50 -6.85
N GLY A 53 1.49 -16.99 -5.69
CA GLY A 53 2.81 -17.59 -5.51
C GLY A 53 3.09 -18.80 -6.40
N SER A 54 2.09 -19.67 -6.56
CA SER A 54 2.17 -20.85 -7.45
C SER A 54 1.69 -20.58 -8.88
N GLY A 55 1.47 -19.32 -9.24
CA GLY A 55 0.87 -18.93 -10.52
C GLY A 55 -0.62 -19.24 -10.58
N THR A 56 -1.14 -19.45 -11.80
CA THR A 56 -2.57 -19.67 -12.02
C THR A 56 -2.78 -20.68 -13.14
N TYR A 57 -3.99 -21.26 -13.22
CA TYR A 57 -4.32 -22.26 -14.21
C TYR A 57 -4.36 -21.67 -15.64
N MET A 58 -3.37 -22.05 -16.45
CA MET A 58 -3.23 -21.63 -17.84
C MET A 58 -3.03 -22.86 -18.75
N PRO A 59 -4.11 -23.59 -19.10
CA PRO A 59 -3.98 -24.81 -19.88
C PRO A 59 -3.45 -24.52 -21.28
N ASN A 60 -2.64 -25.44 -21.81
CA ASN A 60 -2.08 -25.41 -23.18
C ASN A 60 -1.19 -24.19 -23.53
N ASN A 61 -0.83 -23.37 -22.53
CA ASN A 61 -0.04 -22.16 -22.72
C ASN A 61 1.31 -22.29 -21.99
N GLN A 62 2.22 -23.13 -22.53
CA GLN A 62 3.56 -23.34 -21.96
C GLN A 62 4.41 -22.07 -22.05
N ASN A 63 5.37 -21.91 -21.14
CA ASN A 63 6.37 -20.84 -21.13
C ASN A 63 5.79 -19.41 -21.23
N GLY A 64 4.60 -19.18 -20.67
CA GLY A 64 3.99 -17.85 -20.64
C GLY A 64 3.28 -17.45 -21.92
N ASP A 65 2.98 -18.39 -22.84
CA ASP A 65 2.14 -18.10 -24.03
C ASP A 65 0.65 -17.94 -23.70
N TRP A 66 0.32 -17.11 -22.71
CA TRP A 66 -1.04 -16.99 -22.21
C TRP A 66 -1.97 -16.31 -23.22
N THR A 67 -3.07 -16.98 -23.52
CA THR A 67 -4.16 -16.48 -24.36
C THR A 67 -5.39 -16.15 -23.51
N PHE A 68 -6.27 -15.27 -24.01
CA PHE A 68 -7.53 -14.96 -23.34
C PHE A 68 -8.58 -16.08 -23.50
N GLY A 69 -8.44 -16.92 -24.53
CA GLY A 69 -9.42 -17.95 -24.90
C GLY A 69 -9.45 -19.22 -24.03
N GLY A 70 -9.00 -19.15 -22.77
CA GLY A 70 -9.00 -20.27 -21.83
C GLY A 70 -8.31 -19.95 -20.50
N GLY A 71 -8.47 -20.82 -19.50
CA GLY A 71 -7.84 -20.68 -18.19
C GLY A 71 -8.27 -19.44 -17.41
N SER A 72 -7.38 -18.93 -16.55
CA SER A 72 -7.68 -17.83 -15.64
C SER A 72 -7.91 -16.46 -16.30
N LEU A 73 -7.43 -16.24 -17.54
CA LEU A 73 -7.68 -14.98 -18.28
C LEU A 73 -9.06 -14.92 -18.94
N SER A 74 -9.76 -16.04 -19.09
CA SER A 74 -11.10 -16.10 -19.70
C SER A 74 -12.12 -15.21 -18.98
N VAL A 75 -11.95 -14.99 -17.67
CA VAL A 75 -12.78 -14.09 -16.88
C VAL A 75 -12.74 -12.65 -17.41
N LEU A 76 -11.57 -12.18 -17.88
CA LEU A 76 -11.42 -10.84 -18.45
C LEU A 76 -12.09 -10.74 -19.82
N GLU A 77 -12.00 -11.79 -20.64
CA GLU A 77 -12.67 -11.84 -21.95
C GLU A 77 -14.20 -11.88 -21.81
N ASN A 78 -14.71 -12.76 -20.93
CA ASN A 78 -16.14 -12.87 -20.64
C ASN A 78 -16.74 -11.58 -20.07
N ALA A 79 -15.94 -10.79 -19.36
CA ALA A 79 -16.33 -9.48 -18.85
C ALA A 79 -16.18 -8.35 -19.90
N GLY A 80 -15.73 -8.64 -21.12
CA GLY A 80 -15.48 -7.64 -22.16
C GLY A 80 -14.27 -6.73 -21.89
N LEU A 81 -13.37 -7.12 -20.98
CA LEU A 81 -12.23 -6.32 -20.53
C LEU A 81 -10.92 -6.61 -21.28
N ARG A 82 -10.96 -7.42 -22.34
CA ARG A 82 -9.80 -7.74 -23.16
C ARG A 82 -9.11 -6.49 -23.72
N GLY A 83 -9.88 -5.51 -24.20
CA GLY A 83 -9.35 -4.24 -24.70
C GLY A 83 -8.69 -3.35 -23.64
N ASN A 84 -8.90 -3.67 -22.36
CA ASN A 84 -8.37 -2.96 -21.19
C ASN A 84 -7.30 -3.78 -20.45
N SER A 85 -6.84 -4.87 -21.04
CA SER A 85 -5.91 -5.81 -20.42
C SER A 85 -4.60 -5.88 -21.21
N LEU A 86 -3.48 -5.90 -20.51
CA LEU A 86 -2.15 -6.10 -21.08
C LEU A 86 -1.50 -7.31 -20.43
N VAL A 87 -1.02 -8.25 -21.25
CA VAL A 87 -0.23 -9.39 -20.78
C VAL A 87 1.24 -9.08 -21.01
N LEU A 88 1.99 -8.93 -19.93
CA LEU A 88 3.45 -8.79 -19.97
C LEU A 88 4.10 -10.18 -19.86
N ARG A 89 5.11 -10.44 -20.70
CA ARG A 89 5.79 -11.73 -20.82
C ARG A 89 7.31 -11.52 -20.80
N GLY A 90 8.05 -12.60 -20.57
CA GLY A 90 9.52 -12.56 -20.53
C GLY A 90 10.07 -11.80 -19.33
N LEU A 91 9.27 -11.61 -18.28
CA LEU A 91 9.74 -11.08 -17.02
C LEU A 91 10.56 -12.17 -16.33
N GLN A 92 11.82 -11.85 -16.05
CA GLN A 92 12.68 -12.70 -15.26
C GLN A 92 12.67 -12.19 -13.81
N ALA A 93 12.71 -13.12 -12.86
CA ALA A 93 12.99 -12.74 -11.49
C ALA A 93 14.34 -12.01 -11.43
N ILE A 94 14.42 -10.98 -10.60
CA ILE A 94 15.71 -10.38 -10.25
C ILE A 94 16.58 -11.50 -9.69
N ASP A 95 17.87 -11.50 -10.04
CA ASP A 95 18.85 -12.48 -9.57
C ASP A 95 18.93 -12.39 -8.03
N ASN A 96 18.06 -13.16 -7.38
CA ASN A 96 17.85 -13.20 -5.95
C ASN A 96 18.36 -14.54 -5.46
N TYR A 97 18.94 -14.55 -4.27
CA TYR A 97 19.50 -15.73 -3.61
C TYR A 97 18.56 -16.94 -3.51
N ASP A 98 17.23 -16.72 -3.57
CA ASP A 98 16.21 -17.77 -3.67
C ASP A 98 14.92 -17.19 -4.27
N HIS A 99 14.59 -17.52 -5.52
CA HIS A 99 13.40 -16.99 -6.20
C HIS A 99 12.07 -17.43 -5.58
N HIS A 100 12.03 -18.57 -4.87
CA HIS A 100 10.82 -19.09 -4.25
C HIS A 100 10.47 -18.27 -3.00
N TRP A 101 11.45 -17.97 -2.15
CA TRP A 101 11.22 -17.25 -0.88
C TRP A 101 11.34 -15.72 -1.01
N SER A 102 11.98 -15.22 -2.07
CA SER A 102 12.16 -13.77 -2.30
C SER A 102 11.15 -13.14 -3.26
N GLY A 103 10.50 -13.96 -4.10
CA GLY A 103 9.64 -13.48 -5.19
C GLY A 103 8.46 -12.64 -4.68
N THR A 104 7.92 -13.00 -3.51
CA THR A 104 6.81 -12.28 -2.88
C THR A 104 7.18 -10.84 -2.56
N ALA A 105 8.29 -10.60 -1.85
CA ALA A 105 8.71 -9.25 -1.51
C ALA A 105 9.05 -8.40 -2.73
N GLY A 106 9.73 -8.98 -3.73
CA GLY A 106 10.10 -8.29 -4.96
C GLY A 106 8.93 -7.91 -5.88
N PHE A 107 7.74 -8.47 -5.67
CA PHE A 107 6.61 -8.40 -6.59
C PHE A 107 6.24 -6.98 -7.05
N LEU A 108 6.08 -6.04 -6.09
CA LEU A 108 5.71 -4.65 -6.40
C LEU A 108 6.84 -3.65 -6.24
N SER A 109 7.98 -4.06 -5.67
CA SER A 109 9.14 -3.18 -5.51
C SER A 109 10.05 -3.24 -6.74
N CYS A 110 10.09 -4.38 -7.44
CA CYS A 110 11.04 -4.67 -8.52
C CYS A 110 12.48 -4.39 -8.09
N ARG A 111 12.82 -4.74 -6.84
CA ARG A 111 14.15 -4.56 -6.26
C ARG A 111 14.63 -5.88 -5.68
N GLU A 112 15.94 -6.03 -5.73
CA GLU A 112 16.64 -7.11 -5.04
C GLU A 112 16.37 -7.00 -3.53
N ILE A 113 16.16 -8.16 -2.90
CA ILE A 113 16.11 -8.21 -1.44
C ILE A 113 17.49 -8.47 -0.88
N ARG A 114 17.81 -7.82 0.24
CA ARG A 114 19.09 -8.09 0.90
C ARG A 114 18.95 -9.30 1.83
N PRO A 115 19.74 -10.38 1.64
CA PRO A 115 19.69 -11.53 2.54
C PRO A 115 20.12 -11.12 3.95
N ILE A 116 19.60 -11.84 4.94
CA ILE A 116 20.09 -11.76 6.31
C ILE A 116 21.51 -12.33 6.28
N VAL A 117 22.50 -11.51 6.63
CA VAL A 117 23.91 -11.91 6.66
C VAL A 117 24.07 -13.15 7.54
N ALA A 118 24.76 -14.17 7.03
CA ALA A 118 25.09 -15.38 7.76
C ALA A 118 25.69 -15.03 9.13
N GLY A 119 24.98 -15.36 10.21
CA GLY A 119 25.38 -15.09 11.60
C GLY A 119 24.35 -14.32 12.44
N MET A 120 23.37 -13.65 11.83
CA MET A 120 22.19 -13.15 12.55
C MET A 120 21.16 -14.29 12.64
N GLY A 121 20.65 -14.55 13.85
CA GLY A 121 19.72 -15.65 14.09
C GLY A 121 18.50 -15.59 13.16
N PHE A 122 18.09 -16.75 12.65
CA PHE A 122 16.99 -16.91 11.68
C PHE A 122 15.59 -16.52 12.20
N GLU A 123 15.49 -16.06 13.45
CA GLU A 123 14.23 -15.85 14.16
C GLU A 123 13.83 -14.37 14.30
N GLU A 124 14.71 -13.43 13.92
CA GLU A 124 14.44 -12.00 14.11
C GLU A 124 13.56 -11.44 12.99
N ARG A 125 12.24 -11.49 13.18
CA ARG A 125 11.28 -10.75 12.35
C ARG A 125 11.58 -9.25 12.42
N GLY A 126 11.56 -8.58 11.28
CA GLY A 126 11.66 -7.12 11.19
C GLY A 126 13.06 -6.51 11.31
N VAL A 127 14.14 -7.29 11.49
CA VAL A 127 15.50 -6.76 11.65
C VAL A 127 16.25 -6.79 10.31
N GLY A 128 16.81 -5.64 9.91
CA GLY A 128 17.72 -5.54 8.76
C GLY A 128 17.09 -5.76 7.37
N LEU A 129 15.75 -5.76 7.29
CA LEU A 129 14.99 -5.99 6.07
C LEU A 129 15.19 -4.88 5.03
N GLN A 130 15.40 -5.27 3.76
CA GLN A 130 15.54 -4.36 2.63
C GLN A 130 14.91 -4.97 1.38
N CYS A 131 13.89 -4.30 0.84
CA CYS A 131 13.25 -4.68 -0.42
C CYS A 131 12.87 -3.47 -1.28
N GLY A 132 12.94 -2.24 -0.76
CA GLY A 132 12.50 -1.07 -1.52
C GLY A 132 11.00 -0.81 -1.40
N LYS A 133 10.62 0.46 -1.54
CA LYS A 133 9.22 0.87 -1.52
C LYS A 133 8.45 0.30 -2.71
N THR A 134 7.25 -0.22 -2.46
CA THR A 134 6.43 -0.88 -3.48
C THR A 134 5.50 0.07 -4.23
N PHE A 135 5.11 -0.30 -5.45
CA PHE A 135 4.27 0.52 -6.33
C PHE A 135 2.93 0.93 -5.72
N ASP A 136 2.25 0.05 -4.98
CA ASP A 136 1.01 0.35 -4.26
C ASP A 136 1.20 1.49 -3.24
N GLN A 137 2.40 1.62 -2.67
CA GLN A 137 2.73 2.64 -1.68
C GLN A 137 3.05 3.98 -2.35
N PHE A 138 3.67 3.98 -3.53
CA PHE A 138 3.76 5.18 -4.36
C PHE A 138 2.37 5.69 -4.77
N VAL A 139 1.45 4.79 -5.13
CA VAL A 139 0.05 5.16 -5.41
C VAL A 139 -0.64 5.72 -4.16
N ALA A 140 -0.39 5.13 -2.99
CA ALA A 140 -0.96 5.60 -1.73
C ALA A 140 -0.51 7.02 -1.38
N ASP A 141 0.78 7.34 -1.53
CA ASP A 141 1.31 8.67 -1.21
C ASP A 141 0.81 9.77 -2.13
N ALA A 142 0.53 9.43 -3.39
CA ALA A 142 -0.02 10.36 -4.36
C ALA A 142 -1.49 10.70 -4.11
N ARG A 143 -2.15 10.12 -3.09
CA ARG A 143 -3.60 10.19 -2.90
C ARG A 143 -3.97 10.55 -1.47
N ASN A 144 -4.98 11.41 -1.35
CA ASN A 144 -5.56 11.76 -0.05
C ASN A 144 -6.76 10.84 0.24
N THR A 145 -6.53 9.82 1.04
CA THR A 145 -7.54 8.84 1.48
C THR A 145 -7.49 8.63 3.00
N SER A 146 -8.59 8.19 3.59
CA SER A 146 -8.70 8.06 5.05
C SER A 146 -7.76 7.02 5.63
N LEU A 147 -7.57 5.92 4.92
CA LEU A 147 -6.52 4.94 5.17
C LEU A 147 -5.56 4.97 3.99
N ARG A 148 -4.26 4.92 4.26
CA ARG A 148 -3.23 5.07 3.23
C ARG A 148 -3.27 3.91 2.22
N SER A 149 -3.27 2.68 2.70
CA SER A 149 -3.35 1.45 1.90
C SER A 149 -3.71 0.26 2.80
N ILE A 150 -4.02 -0.89 2.21
CA ILE A 150 -4.19 -2.16 2.94
C ILE A 150 -3.50 -3.31 2.21
N SER A 151 -2.84 -4.19 2.95
CA SER A 151 -2.35 -5.48 2.45
C SER A 151 -3.15 -6.59 3.12
N VAL A 152 -3.62 -7.58 2.35
CA VAL A 152 -4.42 -8.70 2.85
C VAL A 152 -3.86 -10.03 2.36
N ALA A 153 -4.04 -11.08 3.14
CA ALA A 153 -3.64 -12.44 2.80
C ALA A 153 -4.62 -13.47 3.35
N TRP A 154 -4.54 -14.70 2.86
CA TRP A 154 -5.21 -15.85 3.50
C TRP A 154 -4.58 -16.13 4.87
N GLU A 155 -3.27 -16.30 4.90
CA GLU A 155 -2.48 -16.52 6.11
C GLU A 155 -1.06 -16.00 5.92
N ASP A 156 -0.38 -15.72 7.03
CA ASP A 156 1.06 -15.50 7.03
C ASP A 156 1.74 -16.87 7.28
N GLN A 157 2.75 -17.19 6.48
CA GLN A 157 3.61 -18.36 6.68
C GLN A 157 4.38 -18.19 7.99
N ASN A 158 4.31 -19.19 8.87
CA ASN A 158 4.92 -19.11 10.21
C ASN A 158 6.01 -20.15 10.43
N TYR A 159 6.27 -21.01 9.45
CA TYR A 159 7.24 -22.08 9.55
C TYR A 159 8.08 -22.19 8.29
N HIS A 160 9.40 -22.32 8.47
CA HIS A 160 10.31 -22.71 7.40
C HIS A 160 10.34 -24.23 7.37
N ASP A 161 10.06 -24.83 6.21
CA ASP A 161 10.22 -26.27 6.08
C ASP A 161 11.68 -26.67 6.40
N SER A 162 11.84 -27.68 7.25
CA SER A 162 13.10 -28.06 7.90
C SER A 162 14.23 -28.52 6.95
N GLY A 163 13.98 -28.58 5.65
CA GLY A 163 14.93 -29.00 4.62
C GLY A 163 15.40 -27.91 3.65
N GLN A 164 14.93 -26.67 3.76
CA GLN A 164 15.24 -25.63 2.75
C GLN A 164 16.37 -24.68 3.20
N ALA A 165 17.27 -24.37 2.27
CA ALA A 165 18.43 -23.51 2.50
C ALA A 165 17.97 -22.11 2.93
N ARG A 166 18.38 -21.69 4.13
CA ARG A 166 17.91 -20.49 4.80
C ARG A 166 18.61 -19.23 4.27
N THR A 167 18.19 -18.73 3.11
CA THR A 167 18.80 -17.51 2.54
C THR A 167 18.12 -16.23 3.01
N VAL A 168 16.82 -16.27 3.36
CA VAL A 168 16.00 -15.09 3.66
C VAL A 168 14.94 -15.37 4.75
N GLY A 169 14.61 -14.35 5.55
CA GLY A 169 13.64 -14.46 6.65
C GLY A 169 12.18 -14.50 6.18
N MET A 170 11.29 -15.03 7.01
CA MET A 170 9.86 -15.25 6.71
C MET A 170 9.08 -13.96 6.38
N ASP A 171 9.58 -12.79 6.80
CA ASP A 171 8.99 -11.52 6.38
C ASP A 171 9.04 -11.33 4.87
N TYR A 172 10.07 -11.80 4.17
CA TYR A 172 10.11 -11.65 2.69
C TYR A 172 9.04 -12.50 2.00
N VAL A 173 8.68 -13.64 2.57
CA VAL A 173 7.58 -14.48 2.08
C VAL A 173 6.22 -13.88 2.43
N ASN A 174 6.09 -13.19 3.55
CA ASN A 174 4.79 -12.68 3.98
C ASN A 174 4.51 -11.24 3.55
N ARG A 175 5.44 -10.51 2.95
CA ARG A 175 5.29 -9.06 2.77
C ARG A 175 5.33 -8.66 1.30
N LEU A 176 4.16 -8.48 0.69
CA LEU A 176 4.02 -7.95 -0.67
C LEU A 176 4.18 -6.44 -0.79
N SER A 177 3.95 -5.73 0.31
CA SER A 177 3.83 -4.27 0.33
C SER A 177 4.86 -3.68 1.29
N TRP A 178 5.60 -2.68 0.84
CA TRP A 178 6.70 -2.05 1.59
C TRP A 178 6.57 -0.54 1.53
N ARG A 179 6.31 0.06 2.69
CA ARG A 179 6.07 1.50 2.83
C ARG A 179 7.31 2.33 2.50
N THR A 180 8.47 1.83 2.92
CA THR A 180 9.79 2.43 2.68
C THR A 180 10.72 1.34 2.15
N ASN A 181 12.01 1.67 2.00
CA ASN A 181 12.99 0.67 1.59
C ASN A 181 13.19 -0.47 2.60
N THR A 182 12.84 -0.25 3.86
CA THR A 182 13.12 -1.17 4.97
C THR A 182 11.89 -1.49 5.82
N THR A 183 10.75 -0.85 5.55
CA THR A 183 9.53 -0.99 6.37
C THR A 183 8.45 -1.73 5.59
N PRO A 184 8.25 -3.04 5.83
CA PRO A 184 7.16 -3.78 5.23
C PRO A 184 5.80 -3.41 5.87
N ASN A 185 4.72 -3.63 5.11
CA ASN A 185 3.36 -3.59 5.61
C ASN A 185 2.88 -5.00 5.95
N GLY A 186 2.32 -5.16 7.15
CA GLY A 186 1.72 -6.42 7.56
C GLY A 186 0.46 -6.75 6.76
N ASN A 187 0.21 -8.03 6.54
CA ASN A 187 -1.06 -8.48 5.98
C ASN A 187 -2.13 -8.51 7.06
N VAL A 188 -3.33 -8.11 6.68
CA VAL A 188 -4.54 -8.46 7.42
C VAL A 188 -4.98 -9.83 6.92
N THR A 189 -4.95 -10.83 7.79
CA THR A 189 -5.31 -12.23 7.48
C THR A 189 -6.75 -12.58 7.83
N ASP A 190 -7.41 -11.74 8.64
CA ASP A 190 -8.82 -11.88 8.99
C ASP A 190 -9.67 -10.84 8.22
N PRO A 191 -10.61 -11.27 7.36
CA PRO A 191 -11.54 -10.38 6.64
C PRO A 191 -12.35 -9.45 7.54
N MET A 192 -12.70 -9.87 8.76
CA MET A 192 -13.43 -9.03 9.70
C MET A 192 -12.57 -7.87 10.19
N ASN A 193 -11.28 -8.10 10.40
CA ASN A 193 -10.33 -7.04 10.74
C ASN A 193 -10.12 -6.07 9.58
N ALA A 194 -10.09 -6.57 8.34
CA ALA A 194 -10.01 -5.71 7.16
C ALA A 194 -11.27 -4.85 7.00
N PHE A 195 -12.46 -5.44 7.16
CA PHE A 195 -13.73 -4.72 7.16
C PHE A 195 -13.78 -3.66 8.25
N SER A 196 -13.48 -4.04 9.49
CA SER A 196 -13.50 -3.13 10.64
C SER A 196 -12.53 -1.98 10.46
N SER A 197 -11.36 -2.21 9.85
CA SER A 197 -10.37 -1.14 9.58
C SER A 197 -10.83 -0.18 8.49
N LEU A 198 -11.55 -0.66 7.48
CA LEU A 198 -12.01 0.14 6.33
C LEU A 198 -13.37 0.81 6.56
N PHE A 199 -14.19 0.26 7.44
CA PHE A 199 -15.58 0.67 7.67
C PHE A 199 -15.92 0.81 9.16
N ALA A 200 -14.95 1.16 10.02
CA ALA A 200 -15.17 1.32 11.47
C ALA A 200 -16.34 2.26 11.84
N HIS A 201 -16.69 3.22 10.98
CA HIS A 201 -17.83 4.13 11.17
C HIS A 201 -19.19 3.53 10.78
N SER A 202 -19.21 2.38 10.11
CA SER A 202 -20.43 1.75 9.55
C SER A 202 -21.14 0.80 10.52
N VAL A 203 -20.62 0.62 11.74
CA VAL A 203 -21.26 -0.14 12.82
C VAL A 203 -21.96 0.81 13.80
N ASP A 204 -22.98 0.32 14.51
CA ASP A 204 -23.72 1.13 15.50
C ASP A 204 -22.78 1.69 16.58
N ASN A 205 -22.91 2.98 16.91
CA ASN A 205 -21.96 3.75 17.74
C ASN A 205 -20.50 3.78 17.23
N GLY A 206 -20.24 3.28 16.02
CA GLY A 206 -18.90 3.09 15.47
C GLY A 206 -18.08 4.37 15.37
N ALA A 207 -18.70 5.51 15.05
CA ALA A 207 -18.00 6.79 15.00
C ALA A 207 -17.47 7.23 16.39
N VAL A 208 -18.28 7.06 17.45
CA VAL A 208 -17.90 7.43 18.82
C VAL A 208 -16.84 6.46 19.36
N GLU A 209 -17.02 5.16 19.12
CA GLU A 209 -16.05 4.15 19.53
C GLU A 209 -14.72 4.29 18.79
N LEU A 210 -14.76 4.58 17.48
CA LEU A 210 -13.58 4.85 16.66
C LEU A 210 -12.83 6.07 17.18
N GLN A 211 -13.53 7.17 17.49
CA GLN A 211 -12.94 8.36 18.10
C GLN A 211 -12.25 8.04 19.43
N ALA A 212 -12.89 7.27 20.31
CA ALA A 212 -12.31 6.85 21.59
C ALA A 212 -11.07 5.97 21.41
N LYS A 213 -11.12 4.99 20.48
CA LYS A 213 -9.98 4.12 20.14
C LYS A 213 -8.81 4.91 19.57
N ILE A 214 -9.06 5.84 18.64
CA ILE A 214 -8.03 6.70 18.05
C ILE A 214 -7.41 7.60 19.12
N LYS A 215 -8.22 8.24 19.97
CA LYS A 215 -7.73 9.07 21.07
C LYS A 215 -6.81 8.30 22.01
N LYS A 216 -7.17 7.06 22.38
CA LYS A 216 -6.33 6.18 23.20
C LYS A 216 -5.01 5.83 22.52
N LYS A 217 -5.04 5.52 21.22
CA LYS A 217 -3.81 5.23 20.45
C LYS A 217 -2.88 6.44 20.37
N LEU A 218 -3.44 7.64 20.11
CA LEU A 218 -2.68 8.88 20.09
C LEU A 218 -2.04 9.17 21.46
N SER A 219 -2.76 8.99 22.57
CA SER A 219 -2.17 9.19 23.90
C SER A 219 -1.02 8.24 24.22
N VAL A 220 -1.06 7.01 23.69
CA VAL A 220 0.04 6.06 23.83
C VAL A 220 1.26 6.54 23.03
N LEU A 221 1.06 7.01 21.79
CA LEU A 221 2.12 7.55 20.95
C LEU A 221 2.76 8.82 21.55
N ASP A 222 1.96 9.68 22.17
CA ASP A 222 2.44 10.85 22.91
C ASP A 222 3.35 10.44 24.08
N GLY A 223 2.96 9.41 24.84
CA GLY A 223 3.78 8.86 25.93
C GLY A 223 5.12 8.32 25.45
N TYR A 224 5.12 7.60 24.33
CA TYR A 224 6.35 7.12 23.69
C TYR A 224 7.25 8.28 23.25
N LYS A 225 6.71 9.30 22.56
CA LYS A 225 7.47 10.49 22.15
C LYS A 225 8.13 11.21 23.33
N GLN A 226 7.42 11.33 24.45
CA GLN A 226 7.96 11.96 25.66
C GLN A 226 9.14 11.16 26.23
N GLN A 227 9.04 9.83 26.27
CA GLN A 227 10.14 8.96 26.67
C GLN A 227 11.31 9.03 25.69
N TYR A 228 11.06 9.09 24.38
CA TYR A 228 12.13 9.21 23.39
C TYR A 228 12.88 10.54 23.48
N GLY A 229 12.18 11.63 23.76
CA GLY A 229 12.79 12.95 23.95
C GLY A 229 13.83 12.98 25.08
N SER A 230 13.67 12.17 26.13
CA SER A 230 14.64 12.11 27.23
C SER A 230 15.91 11.31 26.87
N PHE A 231 15.80 10.28 26.01
CA PHE A 231 16.93 9.44 25.61
C PHE A 231 17.83 10.08 24.55
N THR A 232 17.31 10.95 23.68
CA THR A 232 18.11 11.60 22.62
C THR A 232 19.39 12.28 23.11
N LYS A 233 19.41 12.77 24.36
CA LYS A 233 20.57 13.47 24.96
C LYS A 233 21.72 12.54 25.35
N ILE A 234 21.50 11.24 25.42
CA ILE A 234 22.44 10.25 25.96
C ILE A 234 22.90 9.26 24.88
N LEU A 235 22.21 9.21 23.74
CA LEU A 235 22.46 8.27 22.65
C LEU A 235 23.60 8.70 21.73
N SER A 236 24.27 7.71 21.13
CA SER A 236 25.28 7.92 20.08
C SER A 236 24.64 8.47 18.79
N ALA A 237 25.45 9.04 17.89
CA ALA A 237 24.95 9.56 16.61
C ALA A 237 24.27 8.49 15.74
N ALA A 238 24.74 7.24 15.81
CA ALA A 238 24.14 6.12 15.09
C ALA A 238 22.76 5.76 15.66
N ASP A 239 22.64 5.69 16.98
CA ASP A 239 21.38 5.39 17.66
C ASP A 239 20.35 6.52 17.48
N GLN A 240 20.80 7.77 17.47
CA GLN A 240 19.95 8.92 17.17
C GLN A 240 19.34 8.83 15.77
N LYS A 241 20.09 8.32 14.79
CA LYS A 241 19.57 8.11 13.43
C LYS A 241 18.51 7.01 13.39
N ALA A 242 18.76 5.86 14.01
CA ALA A 242 17.77 4.77 14.11
C ALA A 242 16.50 5.22 14.86
N LEU A 243 16.67 6.05 15.89
CA LEU A 243 15.56 6.63 16.62
C LEU A 243 14.75 7.62 15.77
N ALA A 244 15.42 8.45 14.96
CA ALA A 244 14.75 9.38 14.04
C ALA A 244 13.86 8.64 13.03
N GLU A 245 14.36 7.54 12.45
CA GLU A 245 13.60 6.68 11.54
C GLU A 245 12.34 6.09 12.24
N SER A 246 12.47 5.71 13.51
CA SER A 246 11.33 5.22 14.32
C SER A 246 10.30 6.33 14.59
N LEU A 247 10.74 7.56 14.88
CA LEU A 247 9.86 8.71 15.10
C LEU A 247 9.09 9.10 13.84
N ASP A 248 9.71 8.98 12.66
CA ASP A 248 9.01 9.20 11.39
C ASP A 248 7.92 8.15 11.16
N SER A 249 8.20 6.87 11.47
CA SER A 249 7.17 5.81 11.48
C SER A 249 6.01 6.13 12.42
N PHE A 250 6.28 6.66 13.63
CA PHE A 250 5.21 7.06 14.56
C PHE A 250 4.37 8.23 14.03
N ARG A 251 4.99 9.26 13.45
CA ARG A 251 4.27 10.39 12.84
C ARG A 251 3.33 9.93 11.72
N GLU A 252 3.76 8.94 10.96
CA GLU A 252 2.91 8.34 9.92
C GLU A 252 1.72 7.59 10.51
N VAL A 253 1.93 6.82 11.59
CA VAL A 253 0.84 6.16 12.32
C VAL A 253 -0.16 7.19 12.85
N GLU A 254 0.31 8.27 13.46
CA GLU A 254 -0.55 9.36 13.92
C GLU A 254 -1.34 9.99 12.78
N ARG A 255 -0.67 10.36 11.68
CA ARG A 255 -1.33 10.92 10.51
C ARG A 255 -2.41 9.99 9.98
N SER A 256 -2.13 8.69 9.94
CA SER A 256 -3.09 7.68 9.51
C SER A 256 -4.25 7.48 10.49
N LEU A 257 -4.03 7.67 11.79
CA LEU A 257 -5.10 7.62 12.79
C LEU A 257 -5.97 8.88 12.70
N THR A 258 -5.37 10.05 12.53
CA THR A 258 -6.10 11.31 12.38
C THR A 258 -6.91 11.35 11.08
N SER A 259 -6.40 10.80 9.98
CA SER A 259 -7.16 10.71 8.72
C SER A 259 -8.39 9.80 8.82
N GLN A 260 -8.38 8.80 9.70
CA GLN A 260 -9.55 7.97 9.99
C GLN A 260 -10.67 8.73 10.71
N LEU A 261 -10.36 9.82 11.42
CA LEU A 261 -11.38 10.69 12.03
C LEU A 261 -12.12 11.55 11.01
N SER A 262 -11.52 11.74 9.83
CA SER A 262 -12.07 12.58 8.74
C SER A 262 -12.80 11.75 7.69
N VAL A 263 -13.16 10.49 8.01
CA VAL A 263 -13.85 9.59 7.08
C VAL A 263 -15.23 10.16 6.73
N ASP A 264 -15.48 10.21 5.43
CA ASP A 264 -16.80 10.50 4.89
C ASP A 264 -17.77 9.38 5.29
N THR A 265 -18.67 9.68 6.22
CA THR A 265 -19.67 8.74 6.75
C THR A 265 -20.77 8.43 5.74
N SER A 266 -20.82 9.10 4.59
CA SER A 266 -21.80 8.82 3.54
C SER A 266 -21.60 7.45 2.88
N CYS A 267 -20.40 6.88 2.99
CA CYS A 267 -20.09 5.59 2.40
C CYS A 267 -20.06 4.49 3.46
N SER A 268 -21.21 3.85 3.64
CA SER A 268 -21.37 2.69 4.52
C SER A 268 -21.44 1.38 3.73
N MET A 269 -21.16 0.29 4.43
CA MET A 269 -21.24 -1.08 3.94
C MET A 269 -21.66 -1.98 5.11
N SER A 270 -22.64 -2.87 4.90
CA SER A 270 -22.90 -3.98 5.83
C SER A 270 -21.91 -5.12 5.57
N TYR A 271 -21.55 -5.87 6.61
CA TYR A 271 -20.66 -7.02 6.44
C TYR A 271 -21.29 -8.03 5.48
N PRO A 272 -20.66 -8.36 4.33
CA PRO A 272 -21.30 -9.19 3.32
C PRO A 272 -21.50 -10.63 3.82
N SER A 273 -22.68 -11.20 3.57
CA SER A 273 -22.87 -12.65 3.64
C SER A 273 -22.43 -13.30 2.32
N ILE A 274 -21.55 -14.29 2.37
CA ILE A 274 -20.98 -14.97 1.20
C ILE A 274 -21.01 -16.48 1.40
N SER A 275 -21.45 -17.23 0.39
CA SER A 275 -21.42 -18.69 0.35
C SER A 275 -20.16 -19.23 -0.36
N GLY A 276 -19.77 -20.46 -0.04
CA GLY A 276 -18.63 -21.17 -0.67
C GLY A 276 -17.77 -21.91 0.35
N SER A 277 -16.59 -22.37 -0.07
CA SER A 277 -15.56 -22.85 0.88
C SER A 277 -15.04 -21.68 1.72
N LEU A 278 -14.42 -21.94 2.88
CA LEU A 278 -13.84 -20.88 3.71
C LEU A 278 -12.82 -20.03 2.94
N TYR A 279 -11.98 -20.68 2.13
CA TYR A 279 -11.02 -20.02 1.25
C TYR A 279 -11.70 -19.07 0.25
N ASP A 280 -12.70 -19.56 -0.48
CA ASP A 280 -13.44 -18.75 -1.46
C ASP A 280 -14.20 -17.59 -0.80
N GLN A 281 -14.80 -17.85 0.35
CA GLN A 281 -15.52 -16.84 1.13
C GLN A 281 -14.57 -15.71 1.53
N THR A 282 -13.39 -16.03 2.05
CA THR A 282 -12.37 -15.06 2.46
C THR A 282 -11.96 -14.14 1.31
N PHE A 283 -11.63 -14.68 0.13
CA PHE A 283 -11.23 -13.82 -0.99
C PHE A 283 -12.37 -13.01 -1.58
N LYS A 284 -13.58 -13.58 -1.67
CA LYS A 284 -14.76 -12.82 -2.09
C LYS A 284 -15.07 -11.69 -1.12
N LEU A 285 -14.88 -11.90 0.19
CA LEU A 285 -15.03 -10.87 1.22
C LEU A 285 -14.00 -9.76 1.03
N TYR A 286 -12.72 -10.09 0.95
CA TYR A 286 -11.66 -9.11 0.70
C TYR A 286 -11.95 -8.27 -0.54
N ASN A 287 -12.28 -8.91 -1.67
CA ASN A 287 -12.58 -8.20 -2.91
C ASN A 287 -13.77 -7.24 -2.75
N ARG A 288 -14.88 -7.69 -2.16
CA ARG A 288 -16.06 -6.82 -1.96
C ARG A 288 -15.75 -5.62 -1.06
N VAL A 289 -15.08 -5.86 0.06
CA VAL A 289 -14.71 -4.83 1.04
C VAL A 289 -13.73 -3.83 0.43
N ILE A 290 -12.67 -4.30 -0.23
CA ILE A 290 -11.64 -3.45 -0.86
C ILE A 290 -12.24 -2.61 -1.98
N VAL A 291 -13.01 -3.22 -2.90
CA VAL A 291 -13.64 -2.49 -4.00
C VAL A 291 -14.59 -1.43 -3.48
N ARG A 292 -15.40 -1.74 -2.46
CA ARG A 292 -16.28 -0.75 -1.83
C ARG A 292 -15.48 0.37 -1.18
N ALA A 293 -14.43 0.05 -0.43
CA ALA A 293 -13.57 1.05 0.21
C ALA A 293 -12.90 1.98 -0.81
N MET A 294 -12.55 1.46 -1.99
CA MET A 294 -12.01 2.25 -3.09
C MET A 294 -13.06 3.17 -3.73
N GLN A 295 -14.30 2.72 -3.90
CA GLN A 295 -15.43 3.54 -4.33
C GLN A 295 -15.69 4.67 -3.32
N CYS A 296 -15.61 4.36 -2.03
CA CYS A 296 -15.71 5.31 -0.92
C CYS A 296 -14.53 6.28 -0.80
N ASN A 297 -13.41 6.05 -1.51
CA ASN A 297 -12.15 6.77 -1.32
C ASN A 297 -11.57 6.63 0.11
N THR A 298 -11.92 5.55 0.80
CA THR A 298 -11.27 5.15 2.06
C THR A 298 -9.82 4.77 1.82
N ILE A 299 -9.54 4.08 0.70
CA ILE A 299 -8.19 3.70 0.24
C ILE A 299 -8.03 3.98 -1.25
N ALA A 300 -6.80 4.22 -1.67
CA ALA A 300 -6.45 4.35 -3.09
C ALA A 300 -5.73 3.13 -3.66
N SER A 301 -5.05 2.36 -2.80
CA SER A 301 -4.33 1.15 -3.16
C SER A 301 -4.58 0.02 -2.17
N ALA A 302 -4.54 -1.19 -2.71
CA ALA A 302 -4.56 -2.42 -1.93
C ALA A 302 -3.65 -3.48 -2.57
N THR A 303 -3.17 -4.40 -1.75
CA THR A 303 -2.39 -5.54 -2.20
C THR A 303 -2.98 -6.82 -1.62
N ILE A 304 -3.13 -7.85 -2.44
CA ILE A 304 -3.81 -9.09 -2.10
C ILE A 304 -2.86 -10.26 -2.38
N MET A 305 -2.54 -11.02 -1.35
CA MET A 305 -1.86 -12.30 -1.44
C MET A 305 -2.90 -13.42 -1.45
N LEU A 306 -3.05 -14.13 -2.57
CA LEU A 306 -4.01 -15.23 -2.63
C LEU A 306 -3.48 -16.50 -1.97
N HIS A 307 -2.20 -16.76 -2.21
CA HIS A 307 -1.47 -17.87 -1.63
C HIS A 307 0.02 -17.58 -1.77
N ASN A 308 0.81 -18.06 -0.81
CA ASN A 308 2.26 -18.11 -0.90
C ASN A 308 2.68 -19.46 -1.47
#